data_AF-A0ABD2UNZ4-F1
#
_entry.id   AF-A0ABD2UNZ4-F1
#
_cell.length_a   1.000
_cell.length_b   1.000
_cell.length_c   1.000
_cell.angle_alpha   90.00
_cell.angle_beta   90.00
_cell.angle_gamma   90.00
#
_symmetry.space_group_name_H-M   'P 1'
#
loop_
_entity.id
_entity.type
_entity.pdbx_description
1 polymer ?
#
loop_
_entity_poly.entity_id
_entity_poly.type
_entity_poly.pdbx_seq_one_letter_code
_entity_poly.pdbx_strand_id
1 'polypeptide(L)'
;MVKMKGWLGQMGFNKNGGNINWFPGHMDAANRAIRRRLKLSDFVIEVRDARIPLSSANEDLQSMLCEKRRVIALNKKDLANPNIIGGSDISIHVNKSASQ
;
A
#
# COMPACT_ATOMS: atom_id res chain seq x y z
N MET A 1 9.09 37.13 21.58
CA MET A 1 8.08 36.79 20.56
C MET A 1 8.73 35.89 19.51
N VAL A 2 8.65 34.57 19.68
CA VAL A 2 9.28 33.59 18.79
C VAL A 2 8.31 33.29 17.65
N LYS A 3 8.73 33.53 16.41
CA LYS A 3 7.94 33.23 15.20
C LYS A 3 7.75 31.71 15.09
N MET A 4 6.55 31.23 15.42
CA MET A 4 6.09 29.89 15.08
C MET A 4 6.10 29.75 13.55
N LYS A 5 7.06 28.98 13.03
CA LYS A 5 7.19 28.70 11.60
C LYS A 5 6.12 27.66 11.25
N GLY A 6 5.17 28.11 10.43
CA GLY A 6 3.95 27.42 10.02
C GLY A 6 4.07 25.90 9.85
N TRP A 7 3.28 25.21 10.66
CA TRP A 7 2.84 23.84 10.43
C TRP A 7 1.77 23.88 9.33
N LEU A 8 2.18 24.00 8.07
CA LEU A 8 1.29 23.80 6.92
C LEU A 8 1.96 22.85 5.93
N GLY A 9 1.42 21.64 5.84
CA GLY A 9 1.74 20.69 4.80
C GLY A 9 1.41 21.29 3.43
N GLN A 10 2.43 21.79 2.74
CA GLN A 10 2.32 22.12 1.33
C GLN A 10 2.39 20.84 0.52
N MET A 11 1.24 20.18 0.34
CA MET A 11 1.02 19.27 -0.79
C MET A 11 0.12 20.02 -1.76
N GLY A 12 0.76 20.81 -2.63
CA GLY A 12 0.09 21.50 -3.72
C GLY A 12 -0.30 20.50 -4.81
N PHE A 13 -1.52 20.00 -4.78
CA PHE A 13 -2.13 19.44 -5.99
C PHE A 13 -2.27 20.58 -7.00
N ASN A 14 -1.71 20.42 -8.19
CA ASN A 14 -1.90 21.38 -9.26
C ASN A 14 -3.39 21.39 -9.63
N LYS A 15 -4.10 22.44 -9.21
CA LYS A 15 -5.54 22.63 -9.50
C LYS A 15 -5.85 22.69 -11.00
N ASN A 16 -4.83 22.89 -11.84
CA ASN A 16 -4.93 23.02 -13.29
C ASN A 16 -4.47 21.75 -14.06
N GLY A 17 -4.34 20.59 -13.39
CA GLY A 17 -4.14 19.31 -14.09
C GLY A 17 -2.77 19.13 -14.78
N GLY A 18 -1.68 19.56 -14.15
CA GLY A 18 -0.32 19.32 -14.65
C GLY A 18 0.25 17.93 -14.30
N ASN A 19 1.41 17.61 -14.87
CA ASN A 19 2.09 16.32 -14.67
C ASN A 19 2.36 16.07 -13.17
N ILE A 20 1.80 15.00 -12.61
CA ILE A 20 1.98 14.64 -11.20
C ILE A 20 3.36 14.01 -11.07
N ASN A 21 4.26 14.72 -10.41
CA ASN A 21 5.57 14.19 -10.10
C ASN A 21 5.49 13.36 -8.81
N TRP A 22 5.43 12.04 -8.94
CA TRP A 22 5.33 11.13 -7.79
C TRP A 22 6.61 11.10 -6.93
N PHE A 23 7.76 11.43 -7.52
CA PHE A 23 9.07 11.44 -6.87
C PHE A 23 9.89 12.68 -7.24
N PRO A 24 10.68 13.27 -6.34
CA PRO A 24 10.82 12.92 -4.93
C PRO A 24 9.76 13.65 -4.07
N GLY A 25 9.30 13.00 -2.99
CA GLY A 25 8.50 13.66 -1.95
C GLY A 25 7.11 13.08 -1.75
N HIS A 26 6.27 13.00 -2.79
CA HIS A 26 4.89 12.51 -2.63
C HIS A 26 4.84 11.05 -2.18
N MET A 27 5.53 10.17 -2.88
CA MET A 27 5.62 8.75 -2.52
C MET A 27 6.33 8.53 -1.19
N ASP A 28 7.38 9.30 -0.90
CA ASP A 28 8.14 9.20 0.35
C ASP A 28 7.31 9.67 1.57
N ALA A 29 6.51 10.73 1.41
CA ALA A 29 5.55 11.16 2.42
C ALA A 29 4.45 10.11 2.65
N ALA A 30 3.92 9.49 1.59
CA ALA A 30 2.95 8.41 1.68
C ALA A 30 3.53 7.18 2.39
N ASN A 31 4.72 6.73 1.97
CA ASN A 31 5.44 5.62 2.61
C ASN A 31 5.66 5.90 4.11
N ARG A 32 6.14 7.10 4.49
CA ARG A 32 6.28 7.49 5.92
C ARG A 32 4.95 7.45 6.68
N ALA A 33 3.85 7.88 6.06
CA ALA A 33 2.53 7.84 6.69
C ALA A 33 2.04 6.40 6.89
N ILE A 34 2.22 5.54 5.89
CA ILE A 34 1.86 4.12 5.95
C ILE A 34 2.68 3.41 7.04
N ARG A 35 4.00 3.58 7.06
CA ARG A 35 4.88 2.95 8.07
C ARG A 35 4.49 3.30 9.51
N ARG A 36 4.06 4.54 9.75
CA ARG A 36 3.56 4.97 11.07
C ARG A 36 2.25 4.29 11.46
N ARG A 37 1.31 4.15 10.51
CA ARG A 37 0.01 3.51 10.75
C ARG A 37 0.13 2.00 10.93
N LEU A 38 1.02 1.34 10.17
CA LEU A 38 1.25 -0.10 10.26
C LEU A 38 1.67 -0.55 11.66
N LYS A 39 2.40 0.27 12.41
CA LYS A 39 2.80 -0.06 13.79
C LYS A 39 1.59 -0.21 14.72
N LEU A 40 0.54 0.56 14.48
CA LEU A 40 -0.68 0.59 15.30
C LEU A 40 -1.76 -0.38 14.80
N SER A 41 -1.57 -1.01 13.64
CA SER A 41 -2.57 -1.93 13.07
C SER A 41 -2.30 -3.38 13.48
N ASP A 42 -3.36 -4.08 13.87
CA ASP A 42 -3.33 -5.53 14.15
C ASP A 42 -3.41 -6.38 12.88
N PHE A 43 -4.00 -5.83 11.82
CA PHE A 43 -4.27 -6.54 10.57
C PHE A 43 -4.19 -5.61 9.36
N VAL A 44 -3.79 -6.16 8.21
CA VAL A 44 -3.64 -5.40 6.97
C VAL A 44 -4.37 -6.07 5.81
N ILE A 45 -5.08 -5.28 5.01
CA ILE A 45 -5.61 -5.71 3.72
C ILE A 45 -4.78 -5.02 2.64
N GLU A 46 -4.07 -5.81 1.84
CA GLU A 46 -3.31 -5.33 0.69
C GLU A 46 -4.12 -5.59 -0.58
N VAL A 47 -4.52 -4.53 -1.27
CA VAL A 47 -5.22 -4.65 -2.55
C VAL A 47 -4.20 -4.66 -3.69
N ARG A 48 -4.26 -5.67 -4.55
CA ARG A 48 -3.36 -5.87 -5.70
C ARG A 48 -4.14 -6.02 -6.99
N ASP A 49 -3.49 -5.79 -8.13
CA ASP A 49 -4.10 -6.04 -9.45
C ASP A 49 -3.98 -7.52 -9.80
N ALA A 50 -5.12 -8.17 -10.03
CA ALA A 50 -5.25 -9.60 -10.28
C ALA A 50 -4.45 -10.07 -11.51
N ARG A 51 -4.24 -9.19 -12.51
CA ARG A 51 -3.50 -9.54 -13.74
C ARG A 51 -2.00 -9.71 -13.50
N ILE A 52 -1.47 -9.03 -12.50
CA ILE A 52 -0.05 -8.98 -12.15
C ILE A 52 0.13 -8.98 -10.62
N PRO A 53 -0.29 -10.05 -9.93
CA PRO A 53 -0.40 -10.06 -8.47
C PRO A 53 0.95 -9.95 -7.75
N LEU A 54 2.04 -10.33 -8.42
CA LEU A 54 3.40 -10.19 -7.89
C LEU A 54 3.95 -8.78 -8.15
N SER A 55 3.88 -8.30 -9.38
CA SER A 55 4.43 -7.00 -9.78
C SER A 55 3.66 -5.79 -9.23
N SER A 56 2.38 -5.95 -8.90
CA SER A 56 1.59 -4.88 -8.26
C SER A 56 1.84 -4.75 -6.75
N ALA A 57 2.73 -5.56 -6.18
CA ALA A 57 3.19 -5.42 -4.80
C ALA A 57 4.05 -4.17 -4.63
N ASN A 58 3.92 -3.49 -3.48
CA ASN A 58 4.87 -2.43 -3.11
C ASN A 58 6.07 -3.05 -2.38
N GLU A 59 7.24 -3.09 -3.04
CA GLU A 59 8.48 -3.67 -2.52
C GLU A 59 8.97 -2.97 -1.23
N ASP A 60 8.88 -1.64 -1.16
CA ASP A 60 9.33 -0.84 -0.01
C ASP A 60 8.60 -1.16 1.30
N LEU A 61 7.41 -1.75 1.19
CA LEU A 61 6.54 -2.09 2.33
C LEU A 61 6.56 -3.58 2.67
N GLN A 62 7.10 -4.46 1.82
CA GLN A 62 6.97 -5.91 2.03
C GLN A 62 7.59 -6.40 3.34
N SER A 63 8.76 -5.88 3.72
CA SER A 63 9.42 -6.26 4.97
C SER A 63 8.51 -6.05 6.19
N MET A 64 7.85 -4.90 6.28
CA MET A 64 6.92 -4.59 7.36
C MET A 64 5.59 -5.33 7.25
N LEU A 65 5.09 -5.54 6.04
CA LEU A 65 3.83 -6.25 5.82
C LEU A 65 3.92 -7.74 6.14
N CYS A 66 5.10 -8.35 6.01
CA CYS A 66 5.33 -9.76 6.37
C CYS A 66 5.24 -10.02 7.88
N GLU A 67 5.52 -9.02 8.71
CA GLU A 67 5.42 -9.10 10.17
C GLU A 67 3.98 -8.96 10.69
N LYS A 68 3.01 -8.67 9.82
CA LYS A 68 1.61 -8.46 10.18
C LYS A 68 0.73 -9.57 9.62
N ARG A 69 -0.33 -9.89 10.36
CA ARG A 69 -1.46 -10.67 9.82
C ARG A 69 -2.03 -9.88 8.65
N ARG A 70 -2.05 -10.49 7.46
CA ARG A 70 -2.49 -9.80 6.23
C ARG A 70 -3.38 -10.66 5.34
N VAL A 71 -4.20 -9.99 4.54
CA VAL A 71 -4.94 -10.57 3.41
C VAL A 71 -4.61 -9.80 2.15
N ILE A 72 -4.38 -10.54 1.06
CA ILE A 72 -4.19 -9.96 -0.27
C ILE A 72 -5.53 -10.04 -1.02
N ALA A 73 -6.11 -8.90 -1.33
CA ALA A 73 -7.32 -8.78 -2.13
C ALA A 73 -6.94 -8.51 -3.59
N LEU A 74 -7.27 -9.44 -4.50
CA LEU A 74 -7.01 -9.29 -5.93
C LEU A 74 -8.17 -8.55 -6.60
N ASN A 75 -7.93 -7.32 -7.04
CA ASN A 75 -8.86 -6.49 -7.77
C ASN A 75 -8.77 -6.71 -9.29
N LYS A 76 -9.85 -6.46 -10.03
CA LYS A 76 -9.96 -6.67 -11.49
C LYS A 76 -9.78 -8.14 -11.92
N LYS A 77 -10.34 -9.06 -11.11
CA LYS A 77 -10.29 -10.50 -11.37
C LYS A 77 -10.90 -10.85 -12.73
N ASP A 78 -11.94 -10.14 -13.14
CA ASP A 78 -12.61 -10.28 -14.44
C ASP A 78 -11.67 -10.09 -15.65
N LEU A 79 -10.62 -9.29 -15.49
CA LEU A 79 -9.63 -9.03 -16.54
C LEU A 79 -8.41 -9.96 -16.48
N ALA A 80 -8.32 -10.83 -15.48
CA ALA A 80 -7.15 -11.65 -15.25
C ALA A 80 -7.31 -13.05 -15.85
N ASN A 81 -6.18 -13.68 -16.18
CA ASN A 81 -6.19 -15.03 -16.72
C ASN A 81 -6.66 -16.01 -15.63
N PRO A 82 -7.79 -16.71 -15.81
CA PRO A 82 -8.35 -17.61 -14.81
C PRO A 82 -7.48 -18.84 -14.53
N ASN A 83 -6.57 -19.20 -15.44
CA ASN A 83 -5.62 -20.29 -15.21
C ASN A 83 -4.48 -19.87 -14.27
N ILE A 84 -4.18 -18.57 -14.18
CA ILE A 84 -3.14 -18.02 -13.30
C ILE A 84 -3.72 -17.74 -11.91
N ILE A 85 -4.96 -17.26 -11.87
CA ILE A 85 -5.71 -17.07 -10.62
C ILE A 85 -6.47 -18.36 -10.35
N GLY A 86 -5.78 -19.35 -9.79
CA GLY A 86 -6.33 -20.68 -9.49
C GLY A 86 -7.76 -20.60 -8.95
N GLY A 87 -8.64 -21.46 -9.48
CA GLY A 87 -10.11 -21.40 -9.41
C GLY A 87 -10.76 -21.56 -8.03
N SER A 88 -10.17 -21.07 -6.95
CA SER A 88 -10.83 -20.86 -5.67
C SER A 88 -10.91 -19.37 -5.38
N ASP A 89 -12.15 -18.87 -5.32
CA ASP A 89 -12.44 -17.53 -4.85
C ASP A 89 -11.70 -17.27 -3.52
N ILE A 90 -10.86 -16.24 -3.53
CA ILE A 90 -10.10 -15.73 -2.38
C ILE A 90 -8.97 -16.67 -1.93
N SER A 91 -7.78 -16.53 -2.53
CA SER A 91 -6.54 -17.05 -1.95
C SER A 91 -6.11 -16.20 -0.74
N ILE A 92 -6.71 -16.46 0.42
CA ILE A 92 -6.31 -15.87 1.70
C ILE A 92 -4.93 -16.42 2.09
N HIS A 93 -3.85 -15.77 1.65
CA HIS A 93 -2.53 -16.00 2.21
C HIS A 93 -2.41 -15.24 3.55
N VAL A 94 -2.84 -15.87 4.65
CA VAL A 94 -2.55 -15.37 5.99
C VAL A 94 -1.10 -15.69 6.30
N ASN A 95 -0.25 -14.67 6.34
CA ASN A 95 1.06 -14.83 6.96
C ASN A 95 0.83 -14.92 8.48
N LYS A 96 0.99 -16.12 9.06
CA LYS A 96 0.99 -16.30 10.52
C LYS A 96 2.35 -15.86 11.04
N SER A 97 2.55 -14.57 11.24
CA SER A 97 3.66 -14.08 12.08
C SER A 97 3.18 -13.99 13.53
N ALA A 98 3.80 -14.84 14.37
CA ALA A 98 3.85 -14.82 15.83
C ALA A 98 2.51 -14.99 16.60
N SER A 99 2.15 -16.26 16.83
CA SER A 99 1.64 -16.66 18.15
C SER A 99 2.86 -16.80 19.05
N GLN A 100 3.01 -15.91 20.03
CA GLN A 100 3.45 -16.33 21.36
C GLN A 100 2.19 -16.49 22.19
#